data_AF-A0AAE1KNK9-F1
#
_entry.id   AF-A0AAE1KNK9-F1
#
_cell.length_a   1.000
_cell.length_b   1.000
_cell.length_c   1.000
_cell.angle_alpha   90.00
_cell.angle_beta   90.00
_cell.angle_gamma   90.00
#
_symmetry.space_group_name_H-M   'P 1'
#
loop_
_entity.id
_entity.type
_entity.pdbx_description
1 polymer ?
#
loop_
_entity_poly.entity_id
_entity_poly.type
_entity_poly.pdbx_seq_one_letter_code
_entity_poly.pdbx_strand_id
1 'polypeptide(L)'
;MLHSAALNSIPRTSGYFPKHPVPWWSPVCTTAVREKRAAFSRLRRNRGDPTLLENFRRARAQARRVLKEARHASWKAYVSSINTKTPLTQVFRRVRKMAGKFSPSTPPVLKVNGIKIMNLFDSGQYHGGGFCKSLQP
;
A
#
# COMPACT_ATOMS: atom_id res chain seq x y z
N MET A 1 -25.34 10.82 -33.69
CA MET A 1 -24.91 9.41 -33.59
C MET A 1 -23.44 9.20 -33.21
N LEU A 2 -22.53 10.17 -33.34
CA LEU A 2 -21.11 10.00 -32.95
C LEU A 2 -20.84 9.94 -31.43
N HIS A 3 -21.70 10.59 -30.62
CA HIS A 3 -21.50 10.68 -29.17
C HIS A 3 -21.65 9.32 -28.47
N SER A 4 -22.61 8.49 -28.89
CA SER A 4 -22.84 7.16 -28.29
C SER A 4 -21.74 6.16 -28.63
N ALA A 5 -21.19 6.21 -29.86
CA ALA A 5 -20.09 5.35 -30.27
C ALA A 5 -18.80 5.60 -29.45
N ALA A 6 -18.49 6.87 -29.18
CA ALA A 6 -17.33 7.25 -28.38
C ALA A 6 -17.43 6.76 -26.92
N LEU A 7 -18.62 6.86 -26.31
CA LEU A 7 -18.85 6.39 -24.94
C LEU A 7 -18.78 4.86 -24.82
N ASN A 8 -19.18 4.13 -25.86
CA ASN A 8 -19.13 2.66 -25.87
C ASN A 8 -17.73 2.11 -26.19
N SER A 9 -16.91 2.87 -26.92
CA SER A 9 -15.57 2.44 -27.34
C SER A 9 -14.47 2.74 -26.29
N ILE A 10 -14.67 3.76 -25.45
CA ILE A 10 -13.70 4.15 -24.42
C ILE A 10 -14.10 3.53 -23.06
N PRO A 11 -13.38 2.51 -22.55
CA PRO A 11 -13.68 1.94 -21.25
C PRO A 11 -13.41 2.98 -20.15
N ARG A 12 -14.45 3.36 -19.42
CA ARG A 12 -14.33 4.23 -18.24
C ARG A 12 -13.68 3.44 -17.12
N THR A 13 -12.39 3.64 -16.89
CA THR A 13 -11.73 3.13 -15.69
C THR A 13 -12.20 3.94 -14.49
N SER A 14 -12.60 3.27 -13.41
CA SER A 14 -13.19 3.91 -12.22
C SER A 14 -12.22 4.80 -11.42
N GLY A 15 -10.97 4.98 -11.89
CA GLY A 15 -9.94 5.76 -11.20
C GLY A 15 -9.61 5.25 -9.79
N TYR A 16 -10.13 4.09 -9.39
CA TYR A 16 -9.98 3.58 -8.04
C TYR A 16 -8.62 2.91 -7.86
N PHE A 17 -7.70 3.61 -7.20
CA PHE A 17 -6.44 3.05 -6.75
C PHE A 17 -6.55 2.65 -5.28
N PRO A 18 -6.25 1.38 -4.92
CA PRO A 18 -6.27 0.98 -3.53
C PRO A 18 -5.20 1.75 -2.75
N LYS A 19 -5.61 2.37 -1.62
CA LYS A 19 -4.73 3.14 -0.71
C LYS A 19 -3.49 2.35 -0.24
N HIS A 20 -3.57 1.01 -0.26
CA HIS A 20 -2.48 0.12 0.09
C HIS A 20 -2.22 -0.84 -1.09
N PRO A 21 -1.18 -0.59 -1.91
CA PRO A 21 -0.95 -1.35 -3.13
C PRO A 21 -0.41 -2.78 -2.89
N VAL A 22 -0.06 -3.10 -1.63
CA VAL A 22 0.52 -4.39 -1.26
C VAL A 22 -0.57 -5.43 -0.97
N PRO A 23 -0.49 -6.63 -1.58
CA PRO A 23 -1.55 -7.64 -1.50
C PRO A 23 -1.67 -8.30 -0.12
N TRP A 24 -0.66 -8.16 0.75
CA TRP A 24 -0.64 -8.72 2.10
C TRP A 24 -1.25 -7.79 3.16
N TRP A 25 -1.71 -6.59 2.78
CA TRP A 25 -2.31 -5.66 3.74
C TRP A 25 -3.69 -6.14 4.18
N SER A 26 -3.88 -6.37 5.47
CA SER A 26 -5.16 -6.76 6.06
C SER A 26 -5.75 -5.66 6.95
N PRO A 27 -7.05 -5.70 7.29
CA PRO A 27 -7.64 -4.80 8.27
C PRO A 27 -6.92 -4.82 9.62
N VAL A 28 -6.40 -5.98 10.02
CA VAL A 28 -5.60 -6.15 11.25
C VAL A 28 -4.31 -5.32 11.20
N CYS A 29 -3.63 -5.27 10.03
CA CYS A 29 -2.48 -4.40 9.81
C CYS A 29 -2.84 -2.92 9.99
N THR A 30 -3.99 -2.49 9.46
CA THR A 30 -4.48 -1.11 9.61
C THR A 30 -4.68 -0.77 11.08
N THR A 31 -5.35 -1.65 11.83
CA THR A 31 -5.63 -1.45 13.26
C THR A 31 -4.33 -1.37 14.07
N ALA A 32 -3.41 -2.31 13.89
CA ALA A 32 -2.15 -2.32 14.63
C ALA A 32 -1.27 -1.09 14.33
N VAL A 33 -1.24 -0.63 13.06
CA VAL A 33 -0.53 0.61 12.68
C VAL A 33 -1.20 1.84 13.28
N ARG A 34 -2.54 1.88 13.31
CA ARG A 34 -3.31 2.96 13.92
C ARG A 34 -3.06 3.05 15.42
N GLU A 35 -3.04 1.93 16.13
CA GLU A 35 -2.74 1.86 17.57
C GLU A 35 -1.31 2.32 17.88
N LYS A 36 -0.32 1.84 17.11
CA LYS A 36 1.06 2.32 17.21
C LYS A 36 1.15 3.83 17.02
N ARG A 37 0.47 4.38 16.00
CA ARG A 37 0.43 5.82 15.73
C ARG A 37 -0.23 6.58 16.88
N ALA A 38 -1.34 6.08 17.43
CA ALA A 38 -2.02 6.69 18.57
C ALA A 38 -1.12 6.71 19.82
N ALA A 39 -0.46 5.60 20.14
CA ALA A 39 0.48 5.50 21.26
C ALA A 39 1.66 6.46 21.07
N PHE A 40 2.23 6.54 19.87
CA PHE A 40 3.30 7.49 19.55
C PHE A 40 2.83 8.94 19.69
N SER A 41 1.62 9.27 19.23
CA SER A 41 1.04 10.61 19.36
C SER A 41 0.80 11.02 20.81
N ARG A 42 0.51 10.07 21.71
CA ARG A 42 0.41 10.34 23.16
C ARG A 42 1.79 10.59 23.76
N LEU A 43 2.75 9.70 23.51
CA LEU A 43 4.14 9.84 23.96
C LEU A 43 4.79 11.14 23.46
N ARG A 44 4.52 11.52 22.20
CA ARG A 44 5.09 12.75 21.61
C ARG A 44 4.59 14.02 22.29
N ARG A 45 3.34 14.02 22.79
CA ARG A 45 2.74 15.17 23.49
C ARG A 45 3.25 15.30 24.92
N ASN A 46 3.41 14.17 25.61
CA ASN A 46 3.87 14.13 27.00
C ASN A 46 5.23 13.42 27.08
N ARG A 47 6.29 14.13 26.70
CA ARG A 47 7.66 13.59 26.78
C ARG A 47 8.05 13.48 28.27
N GLY A 48 8.29 12.25 28.74
CA GLY A 48 8.76 12.00 30.11
C GLY A 48 7.95 10.96 30.88
N ASP A 49 6.74 10.62 30.44
CA ASP A 49 5.92 9.60 31.10
C ASP A 49 6.43 8.17 30.75
N PRO A 50 6.97 7.41 31.73
CA PRO A 50 7.49 6.07 31.51
C PRO A 50 6.40 5.09 31.07
N THR A 51 5.16 5.29 31.51
CA THR A 51 4.00 4.45 31.15
C THR A 51 3.66 4.61 29.68
N LEU A 52 3.67 5.85 29.16
CA LEU A 52 3.44 6.11 27.74
C LEU A 52 4.56 5.55 26.86
N LEU A 53 5.80 5.58 27.33
CA LEU A 53 6.93 4.98 26.63
C LEU A 53 6.78 3.45 26.54
N GLU A 54 6.42 2.80 27.64
CA GLU A 54 6.18 1.36 27.66
C GLU A 54 5.01 0.97 26.73
N ASN A 55 3.90 1.68 26.82
CA ASN A 55 2.74 1.47 25.95
C ASN A 55 3.10 1.62 24.47
N PHE A 56 3.93 2.61 24.11
CA PHE A 56 4.44 2.76 22.75
C PHE A 56 5.33 1.58 22.34
N ARG A 57 6.23 1.10 23.21
CA ARG A 57 7.09 -0.08 22.94
C ARG A 57 6.24 -1.32 22.68
N ARG A 58 5.23 -1.58 23.51
CA ARG A 58 4.27 -2.69 23.35
C ARG A 58 3.51 -2.58 22.02
N ALA A 59 2.90 -1.43 21.73
CA ALA A 59 2.17 -1.20 20.48
C ALA A 59 3.09 -1.31 19.24
N ARG A 60 4.35 -0.86 19.34
CA ARG A 60 5.35 -1.01 18.29
C ARG A 60 5.71 -2.48 18.05
N ALA A 61 5.90 -3.26 19.11
CA ALA A 61 6.17 -4.69 19.01
C ALA A 61 5.00 -5.43 18.35
N GLN A 62 3.77 -5.14 18.79
CA GLN A 62 2.56 -5.72 18.23
C GLN A 62 2.39 -5.40 16.75
N ALA A 63 2.53 -4.12 16.37
CA ALA A 63 2.46 -3.72 14.96
C ALA A 63 3.51 -4.42 14.10
N ARG A 64 4.75 -4.58 14.60
CA ARG A 64 5.79 -5.32 13.89
C ARG A 64 5.44 -6.80 13.71
N ARG A 65 4.90 -7.44 14.75
CA ARG A 65 4.49 -8.85 14.71
C ARG A 65 3.41 -9.06 13.65
N VAL A 66 2.31 -8.31 13.74
CA VAL A 66 1.18 -8.39 12.79
C VAL A 66 1.64 -8.18 11.35
N LEU A 67 2.46 -7.15 11.10
CA LEU A 67 2.97 -6.89 9.75
C LEU A 67 3.88 -8.01 9.23
N LYS A 68 4.70 -8.61 10.11
CA LYS A 68 5.57 -9.74 9.74
C LYS A 68 4.74 -10.98 9.42
N GLU A 69 3.75 -11.31 10.24
CA GLU A 69 2.85 -12.44 10.05
C GLU A 69 2.04 -12.29 8.75
N ALA A 70 1.45 -11.12 8.50
CA ALA A 70 0.70 -10.87 7.27
C ALA A 70 1.54 -11.01 6.00
N ARG A 71 2.76 -10.46 6.01
CA ARG A 71 3.72 -10.62 4.90
C ARG A 71 4.08 -12.08 4.70
N HIS A 72 4.40 -12.79 5.77
CA HIS A 72 4.82 -14.20 5.70
C HIS A 72 3.68 -15.10 5.21
N ALA A 73 2.46 -14.92 5.72
CA ALA A 73 1.29 -15.67 5.29
C ALA A 73 1.00 -15.47 3.80
N SER A 74 1.03 -14.22 3.33
CA SER A 74 0.83 -13.93 1.91
C SER A 74 1.96 -14.47 1.03
N TRP A 75 3.21 -14.42 1.51
CA TRP A 75 4.35 -14.99 0.78
C TRP A 75 4.21 -16.50 0.65
N LYS A 76 3.90 -17.19 1.76
CA LYS A 76 3.66 -18.63 1.78
C LYS A 76 2.55 -19.03 0.82
N ALA A 77 1.41 -18.35 0.89
CA ALA A 77 0.28 -18.60 -0.03
C ALA A 77 0.67 -18.41 -1.50
N TYR A 78 1.50 -17.40 -1.79
CA TYR A 78 1.96 -17.16 -3.15
C TYR A 78 2.91 -18.24 -3.65
N VAL A 79 3.93 -18.59 -2.85
CA VAL A 79 4.88 -19.67 -3.21
C VAL A 79 4.13 -20.98 -3.45
N SER A 80 3.13 -21.31 -2.63
CA SER A 80 2.28 -22.48 -2.82
C SER A 80 1.43 -22.44 -4.10
N SER A 81 1.22 -21.27 -4.70
CA SER A 81 0.42 -21.10 -5.92
C SER A 81 1.27 -21.14 -7.22
N ILE A 82 2.61 -21.12 -7.10
CA ILE A 82 3.51 -21.13 -8.27
C ILE A 82 3.50 -22.52 -8.89
N ASN A 83 3.24 -22.57 -10.20
CA ASN A 83 3.21 -23.80 -11.00
C ASN A 83 4.12 -23.67 -12.23
N THR A 84 4.43 -24.78 -12.88
CA THR A 84 5.27 -24.83 -14.11
C THR A 84 4.74 -23.97 -15.26
N LYS A 85 3.44 -23.67 -15.27
CA LYS A 85 2.77 -22.82 -16.25
C LYS A 85 2.88 -21.32 -15.96
N THR A 86 3.44 -20.93 -14.81
CA THR A 86 3.55 -19.50 -14.45
C THR A 86 4.77 -18.87 -15.11
N PRO A 87 4.59 -17.83 -15.96
CA PRO A 87 5.72 -17.21 -16.62
C PRO A 87 6.54 -16.37 -15.63
N LEU A 88 7.87 -16.39 -15.79
CA LEU A 88 8.82 -15.73 -14.90
C LEU A 88 8.55 -14.21 -14.75
N THR A 89 8.08 -13.57 -15.83
CA THR A 89 7.70 -12.15 -15.84
C THR A 89 6.58 -11.84 -14.84
N GLN A 90 5.57 -12.70 -14.75
CA GLN A 90 4.48 -12.57 -13.78
C GLN A 90 4.97 -12.80 -12.36
N VAL A 91 5.91 -13.74 -12.18
CA VAL A 91 6.52 -14.02 -10.88
C VAL A 91 7.21 -12.77 -10.34
N PHE A 92 8.13 -12.18 -11.11
CA PHE A 92 8.83 -10.96 -10.70
C PHE A 92 7.90 -9.75 -10.56
N ARG A 93 6.82 -9.68 -11.37
CA ARG A 93 5.79 -8.63 -11.19
C ARG A 93 5.10 -8.77 -9.84
N ARG A 94 4.72 -9.99 -9.45
CA ARG A 94 4.05 -10.26 -8.17
C ARG A 94 5.00 -10.03 -6.98
N VAL A 95 6.26 -10.47 -7.08
CA VAL A 95 7.31 -10.23 -6.08
C VAL A 95 7.51 -8.72 -5.84
N ARG A 96 7.63 -7.92 -6.91
CA ARG A 96 7.72 -6.45 -6.80
C ARG A 96 6.49 -5.84 -6.11
N LYS A 97 5.29 -6.37 -6.39
CA LYS A 97 4.04 -5.94 -5.75
C LYS A 97 3.99 -6.28 -4.27
N MET A 98 4.47 -7.47 -3.88
CA MET A 98 4.61 -7.86 -2.47
C MET A 98 5.67 -7.05 -1.73
N ALA A 99 6.76 -6.67 -2.39
CA ALA A 99 7.79 -5.81 -1.83
C ALA A 99 7.35 -4.34 -1.68
N GLY A 100 6.19 -3.95 -2.24
CA GLY A 100 5.75 -2.56 -2.29
C GLY A 100 6.56 -1.68 -3.26
N LYS A 101 7.39 -2.30 -4.11
CA LYS A 101 8.21 -1.63 -5.15
C LYS A 101 7.50 -1.57 -6.51
N PHE A 102 6.21 -1.90 -6.53
CA PHE A 102 5.42 -1.90 -7.76
C PHE A 102 4.88 -0.50 -8.03
N SER A 103 5.33 0.10 -9.12
CA SER A 103 4.74 1.29 -9.72
C SER A 103 3.67 0.85 -10.74
N PRO A 104 2.38 1.18 -10.56
CA PRO A 104 1.42 0.99 -11.64
C PRO A 104 1.82 1.87 -12.82
N SER A 105 1.58 1.37 -14.04
CA SER A 105 1.66 2.22 -15.23
C SER A 105 0.60 3.32 -15.09
N THR A 106 0.99 4.57 -15.27
CA THR A 106 0.05 5.68 -15.33
C THR A 106 -0.95 5.38 -16.45
N PRO A 107 -2.27 5.37 -16.19
CA PRO A 107 -3.23 5.18 -17.27
C PRO A 107 -3.09 6.31 -18.30
N PRO A 108 -3.36 6.04 -19.59
CA PRO A 108 -3.34 7.09 -20.60
C PRO A 108 -4.30 8.20 -20.20
N VAL A 109 -3.77 9.41 -20.07
CA VAL A 109 -4.56 10.59 -19.70
C VAL A 109 -5.24 11.13 -20.96
N LEU A 110 -6.57 11.17 -20.95
CA LEU A 110 -7.33 11.87 -21.98
C LEU A 110 -7.08 13.38 -21.85
N LYS A 111 -6.50 13.97 -22.88
CA LYS A 111 -6.36 15.42 -23.04
C LYS A 111 -7.46 15.88 -23.99
N VAL A 112 -8.37 16.72 -23.52
CA VAL A 112 -9.36 17.39 -24.38
C VAL A 112 -9.03 18.87 -24.38
N ASN A 113 -8.75 19.44 -25.56
CA ASN A 113 -8.45 20.87 -25.74
C ASN A 113 -7.36 21.42 -24.79
N GLY A 114 -6.28 20.65 -24.57
CA GLY A 114 -5.19 21.04 -23.67
C GLY A 114 -5.49 20.91 -22.17
N ILE A 115 -6.74 20.62 -21.79
CA ILE A 115 -7.16 20.45 -20.40
C ILE A 115 -7.00 18.98 -20.00
N LYS A 116 -6.18 18.75 -18.97
CA LYS A 116 -5.97 17.44 -18.36
C LYS A 116 -7.19 17.10 -17.51
N ILE A 117 -8.05 16.20 -17.97
CA ILE A 117 -9.18 15.72 -17.16
C ILE A 117 -8.63 14.67 -16.19
N MET A 118 -8.16 15.13 -15.03
CA MET A 118 -7.92 14.26 -13.88
C MET A 118 -9.16 14.30 -12.99
N ASN A 119 -9.74 13.15 -12.65
CA ASN A 119 -10.62 13.11 -11.49
C ASN A 119 -9.81 13.59 -10.29
N LEU A 120 -10.34 14.56 -9.54
CA LEU A 120 -9.71 15.41 -8.52
C LEU A 120 -9.20 14.66 -7.26
N PHE A 121 -8.86 13.38 -7.36
CA PHE A 121 -8.49 12.55 -6.22
C PHE A 121 -7.13 11.88 -6.38
N ASP A 122 -6.11 12.63 -6.82
CA ASP A 122 -4.75 12.09 -6.75
C ASP A 122 -3.66 13.18 -6.68
N SER A 123 -3.63 13.88 -5.56
CA SER A 123 -2.44 14.58 -5.05
C SER A 123 -2.17 14.17 -3.60
N GLY A 124 -2.26 12.87 -3.33
CA GLY A 124 -1.87 12.27 -2.05
C GLY A 124 -0.46 11.70 -2.11
N GLN A 125 0.55 12.56 -1.96
CA GLN A 125 1.96 12.27 -1.72
C GLN A 125 2.38 10.78 -1.71
N TYR A 126 2.98 10.34 -2.81
CA TYR A 126 3.93 9.22 -2.80
C TYR A 126 5.18 9.64 -2.01
N HIS A 127 5.07 9.71 -0.68
CA HIS A 127 6.26 9.55 0.15
C HIS A 127 6.61 8.07 0.13
N GLY A 128 7.46 7.72 -0.84
CA GLY A 128 8.39 6.60 -0.73
C GLY A 128 9.36 6.81 0.43
N GLY A 129 8.84 6.94 1.65
CA GLY A 129 9.61 6.84 2.86
C GLY A 129 9.94 5.36 3.04
N GLY A 130 11.17 4.98 2.67
CA GLY A 130 11.68 3.64 2.83
C GLY A 130 11.36 3.07 4.21
N PHE A 131 10.48 2.08 4.26
CA PHE A 131 10.29 1.22 5.44
C PHE A 131 11.34 0.10 5.46
N CYS A 132 12.59 0.48 5.18
CA CYS A 132 13.80 -0.26 5.47
C CYS A 132 14.85 0.76 5.94
N LYS A 133 14.69 1.24 7.17
CA LYS A 133 15.86 1.56 7.98
C LYS A 133 15.89 0.51 9.07
N SER A 134 16.79 -0.44 8.87
CA SER A 134 17.41 -1.22 9.93
C SER A 134 17.68 -0.27 11.10
N LEU A 135 16.96 -0.48 12.19
CA LEU A 135 17.39 0.03 13.49
C LEU A 135 18.40 -1.00 13.98
N GLN A 136 19.67 -0.68 13.84
CA GLN A 136 20.80 -1.28 14.55
C GLN A 136 21.53 -0.12 15.26
N PRO A 137 22.21 -0.44 16.38
CA PRO A 137 21.86 -0.03 17.73
C PRO A 137 21.91 1.47 18.02
#